data_AF-A0A4U0P675-F1
#
_entry.id   AF-A0A4U0P675-F1
#
_cell.length_a   1.000
_cell.length_b   1.000
_cell.length_c   1.000
_cell.angle_alpha   90.00
_cell.angle_beta   90.00
_cell.angle_gamma   90.00
#
_symmetry.space_group_name_H-M   'P 1'
#
loop_
_entity.id
_entity.type
_entity.pdbx_description
1 polymer ?
#
loop_
_entity_poly.entity_id
_entity_poly.type
_entity_poly.pdbx_seq_one_letter_code
_entity_poly.pdbx_strand_id
1 'polypeptide(L)'
;MERSFERFKGIHPGLILERELKRQAIKPSPFTLSIEDTHRQVFNAIIKGKRGIPVPLYLKVDKALGVEEGTFALLQTYHDIEKVKGNTFENQIPNLSSLRKALFWDTDIENIDWENQYKAVIKRVFERGNQSEKDEITRFYGPEKIKRVLADYKIEPMILHKRLK
;
A
#
# COMPACT_ATOMS: atom_id res chain seq x y z
N MET A 1 13.05 11.67 13.58
CA MET A 1 13.13 11.23 12.16
C MET A 1 13.10 12.44 11.26
N GLU A 2 14.03 12.56 10.31
CA GLU A 2 14.03 13.62 9.30
C GLU A 2 12.77 13.60 8.41
N ARG A 3 12.26 14.79 8.04
CA ARG A 3 11.13 14.97 7.11
C ARG A 3 11.32 14.24 5.78
N SER A 4 12.57 14.09 5.34
CA SER A 4 12.94 13.42 4.10
C SER A 4 12.50 11.95 4.07
N PHE A 5 12.49 11.27 5.23
CA PHE A 5 12.15 9.86 5.38
C PHE A 5 10.69 9.61 5.76
N GLU A 6 9.98 10.63 6.25
CA GLU A 6 8.56 10.48 6.62
C GLU A 6 7.66 10.07 5.45
N ARG A 7 8.01 10.48 4.23
CA ARG A 7 7.28 10.09 3.01
C ARG A 7 7.41 8.59 2.66
N PHE A 8 8.28 7.86 3.35
CA PHE A 8 8.52 6.44 3.11
C PHE A 8 7.88 5.53 4.18
N LYS A 9 7.10 6.09 5.11
CA LYS A 9 6.33 5.30 6.08
C LYS A 9 5.44 4.29 5.35
N GLY A 10 5.50 3.02 5.76
CA GLY A 10 4.78 1.91 5.14
C GLY A 10 5.54 1.18 4.02
N ILE A 11 6.66 1.72 3.54
CA ILE A 11 7.51 1.05 2.54
C ILE A 11 8.56 0.19 3.25
N HIS A 12 8.89 -0.97 2.68
CA HIS A 12 9.89 -1.87 3.25
C HIS A 12 11.25 -1.16 3.42
N PRO A 13 11.85 -1.12 4.64
CA PRO A 13 13.08 -0.39 4.92
C PRO A 13 14.26 -0.80 4.03
N GLY A 14 14.35 -2.07 3.67
CA GLY A 14 15.34 -2.57 2.72
C GLY A 14 15.33 -1.91 1.33
N LEU A 15 14.15 -1.56 0.80
CA LEU A 15 14.03 -0.87 -0.49
C LEU A 15 14.47 0.59 -0.38
N ILE A 16 14.16 1.22 0.76
CA ILE A 16 14.61 2.58 1.08
C ILE A 16 16.14 2.56 1.19
N LEU A 17 16.71 1.58 1.89
CA LEU A 17 18.17 1.42 2.02
C LEU A 17 18.84 1.28 0.65
N GLU A 18 18.28 0.45 -0.25
CA GLU A 18 18.82 0.30 -1.60
C GLU A 18 18.88 1.63 -2.35
N ARG A 19 17.79 2.41 -2.27
CA ARG A 19 17.69 3.72 -2.89
C ARG A 19 18.75 4.68 -2.32
N GLU A 20 18.91 4.71 -1.00
CA GLU A 20 19.85 5.61 -0.33
C GLU A 20 21.30 5.27 -0.68
N LEU A 21 21.65 3.98 -0.75
CA LEU A 21 22.97 3.53 -1.20
C LEU A 21 23.24 3.94 -2.65
N LYS A 22 22.27 3.77 -3.55
CA LYS A 22 22.38 4.22 -4.95
C LYS A 22 22.55 5.74 -5.04
N ARG A 23 21.80 6.50 -4.24
CA ARG A 23 21.88 7.97 -4.21
C ARG A 23 23.25 8.47 -3.76
N GLN A 24 23.86 7.82 -2.78
CA GLN A 24 25.20 8.16 -2.29
C GLN A 24 26.34 7.52 -3.10
N ALA A 25 26.03 6.84 -4.21
CA ALA A 25 26.98 6.06 -5.01
C ALA A 25 27.75 4.99 -4.21
N ILE A 26 27.17 4.52 -3.11
CA ILE A 26 27.74 3.49 -2.25
C ILE A 26 27.36 2.13 -2.82
N LYS A 27 28.37 1.30 -3.12
CA LYS A 27 28.14 -0.08 -3.55
C LYS A 27 27.68 -0.92 -2.35
N PRO A 28 26.66 -1.79 -2.50
CA PRO A 28 26.16 -2.65 -1.42
C PRO A 28 27.23 -3.55 -0.78
N SER A 29 28.18 -4.04 -1.58
CA SER A 29 29.23 -4.95 -1.09
C SER A 29 30.22 -4.27 -0.15
N PRO A 30 30.87 -3.13 -0.50
CA PRO A 30 31.67 -2.35 0.44
C PRO A 30 30.90 -1.93 1.69
N PHE A 31 29.64 -1.52 1.54
CA PHE A 31 28.80 -1.13 2.66
C PHE A 31 28.55 -2.29 3.64
N THR A 32 28.31 -3.50 3.13
CA THR A 32 28.15 -4.68 4.00
C THR A 32 29.42 -4.96 4.81
N LEU A 33 30.59 -4.80 4.19
CA LEU A 33 31.89 -5.02 4.84
C LEU A 33 32.14 -3.98 5.94
N SER A 34 31.76 -2.72 5.73
CA SER A 34 31.93 -1.65 6.72
C SER A 34 31.03 -1.79 7.97
N ILE A 35 30.01 -2.65 7.90
CA ILE A 35 28.99 -2.78 8.94
C ILE A 35 29.26 -3.98 9.87
N GLU A 36 30.44 -4.63 9.75
CA GLU A 36 31.01 -5.67 10.62
C GLU A 36 29.94 -6.43 11.43
N ASP A 37 29.30 -7.48 10.88
CA ASP A 37 28.44 -8.49 11.56
C ASP A 37 27.34 -9.08 10.66
N THR A 38 27.25 -8.70 9.38
CA THR A 38 26.18 -9.20 8.50
C THR A 38 26.72 -9.94 7.28
N HIS A 39 26.31 -11.19 7.10
CA HIS A 39 26.62 -11.93 5.88
C HIS A 39 26.03 -11.22 4.65
N ARG A 40 26.82 -11.10 3.57
CA ARG A 40 26.41 -10.51 2.27
C ARG A 40 25.08 -11.08 1.74
N GLN A 41 24.82 -12.35 1.99
CA GLN A 41 23.57 -13.01 1.61
C GLN A 41 22.36 -12.45 2.38
N VAL A 42 22.50 -12.22 3.68
CA VAL A 42 21.46 -11.63 4.52
C VAL A 42 21.22 -10.19 4.11
N PHE A 43 22.30 -9.42 3.90
CA PHE A 43 22.20 -8.04 3.44
C PHE A 43 21.52 -7.90 2.07
N ASN A 44 21.84 -8.77 1.12
CA ASN A 44 21.15 -8.79 -0.18
C ASN A 44 19.67 -9.17 -0.06
N ALA A 45 19.32 -10.09 0.85
CA ALA A 45 17.92 -10.43 1.09
C ALA A 45 17.14 -9.27 1.72
N ILE A 46 17.79 -8.52 2.62
CA ILE A 46 17.29 -7.29 3.23
C ILE A 46 17.04 -6.22 2.17
N ILE A 47 18.03 -5.89 1.34
CA ILE A 47 17.93 -4.88 0.28
C ILE A 47 16.77 -5.18 -0.68
N LYS A 48 16.57 -6.47 -1.00
CA LYS A 48 15.48 -6.92 -1.88
C LYS A 48 14.11 -7.00 -1.19
N GLY A 49 13.97 -6.56 0.05
CA GLY A 49 12.71 -6.61 0.80
C GLY A 49 12.23 -8.01 1.18
N LYS A 50 13.10 -9.02 1.09
CA LYS A 50 12.75 -10.42 1.41
C LYS A 50 12.88 -10.75 2.90
N ARG A 51 13.57 -9.89 3.66
CA ARG A 51 13.75 -10.02 5.10
C ARG A 51 13.69 -8.64 5.76
N GLY A 52 13.08 -8.58 6.94
CA GLY A 52 13.18 -7.43 7.82
C GLY A 52 14.61 -7.24 8.32
N ILE A 53 14.94 -6.01 8.70
CA ILE A 53 16.27 -5.66 9.19
C ILE A 53 16.34 -5.91 10.70
N PRO A 54 17.36 -6.64 11.23
CA PRO A 54 17.55 -6.78 12.67
C PRO A 54 17.87 -5.43 13.33
N VAL A 55 17.39 -5.21 14.55
CA VAL A 55 17.57 -3.93 15.28
C VAL A 55 19.04 -3.46 15.38
N PRO A 56 20.02 -4.32 15.71
CA PRO A 56 21.42 -3.92 15.76
C PRO A 56 21.99 -3.41 14.43
N LEU A 57 21.38 -3.80 13.30
CA LEU A 57 21.78 -3.35 11.97
C LEU A 57 21.29 -1.91 11.68
N TYR A 58 20.16 -1.48 12.26
CA TYR A 58 19.65 -0.12 12.04
C TYR A 58 20.61 0.95 12.50
N LEU A 59 21.18 0.81 13.69
CA LEU A 59 22.09 1.81 14.25
C LEU A 59 23.33 2.00 13.39
N LYS A 60 23.86 0.89 12.84
CA LYS A 60 25.00 0.93 11.93
C LYS A 60 24.63 1.53 10.57
N VAL A 61 23.44 1.22 10.04
CA VAL A 61 22.92 1.80 8.80
C VAL A 61 22.66 3.30 8.93
N ASP A 62 22.00 3.73 10.01
CA ASP A 62 21.68 5.13 10.28
C ASP A 62 22.97 5.96 10.34
N LYS A 63 23.96 5.47 11.10
CA LYS A 63 25.28 6.09 11.19
C LYS A 63 26.01 6.15 9.86
N ALA A 64 26.00 5.05 9.09
CA ALA A 64 26.70 4.99 7.81
C ALA A 64 26.06 5.87 6.72
N LEU A 65 24.74 6.09 6.80
CA LEU A 65 24.02 7.00 5.91
C LEU A 65 24.02 8.46 6.40
N GLY A 66 24.51 8.71 7.62
CA GLY A 66 24.55 10.04 8.23
C GLY A 66 23.17 10.57 8.63
N VAL A 67 22.23 9.68 8.96
CA VAL A 67 20.86 10.04 9.36
C VAL A 67 20.68 9.89 10.86
N GLU A 68 19.59 10.46 11.39
CA GLU A 68 19.22 10.36 12.80
C GLU A 68 19.08 8.88 13.24
N GLU A 69 19.67 8.57 14.39
CA GLU A 69 19.64 7.23 14.98
C GLU A 69 18.19 6.78 15.26
N GLY A 70 17.87 5.55 14.85
CA GLY A 70 16.52 4.98 14.96
C GLY A 70 15.60 5.28 13.77
N THR A 71 16.07 6.01 12.75
CA THR A 71 15.28 6.33 11.54
C THR A 71 14.81 5.06 10.85
N PHE A 72 15.71 4.14 10.52
CA PHE A 72 15.31 2.90 9.85
C PHE A 72 14.52 1.94 10.77
N ALA A 73 14.75 1.99 12.09
CA ALA A 73 13.95 1.23 13.05
C ALA A 73 12.47 1.69 13.03
N LEU A 74 12.24 3.00 13.05
CA LEU A 74 10.90 3.56 12.94
C LEU A 74 10.24 3.22 11.59
N LEU A 75 10.99 3.28 10.48
CA LEU A 75 10.48 2.86 9.16
C LEU A 75 10.04 1.40 9.16
N GLN A 76 10.80 0.51 9.82
CA GLN A 76 10.37 -0.88 9.99
C GLN A 76 9.10 -0.99 10.81
N THR A 77 8.99 -0.25 11.92
CA THR A 77 7.76 -0.22 12.73
C THR A 77 6.57 0.21 11.88
N TYR A 78 6.70 1.27 11.07
CA TYR A 78 5.62 1.70 10.18
C TYR A 78 5.28 0.65 9.12
N HIS A 79 6.28 0.02 8.51
CA HIS A 79 6.07 -1.07 7.55
C HIS A 79 5.37 -2.28 8.19
N ASP A 80 5.77 -2.66 9.41
CA ASP A 80 5.16 -3.78 10.13
C ASP A 80 3.71 -3.47 10.51
N ILE A 81 3.42 -2.22 10.91
CA ILE A 81 2.05 -1.74 11.13
C ILE A 81 1.23 -1.86 9.85
N GLU A 82 1.75 -1.39 8.70
CA GLU A 82 1.05 -1.51 7.42
C GLU A 82 0.88 -2.97 7.00
N LYS A 83 1.86 -3.84 7.24
CA LYS A 83 1.73 -5.27 6.98
C LYS A 83 0.66 -5.93 7.86
N VAL A 84 0.53 -5.52 9.12
CA VAL A 84 -0.54 -6.02 10.02
C VAL A 84 -1.91 -5.49 9.57
N LYS A 85 -2.01 -4.22 9.18
CA LYS A 85 -3.23 -3.66 8.60
C LYS A 85 -3.62 -4.38 7.31
N GLY A 86 -2.67 -4.56 6.38
CA GLY A 86 -2.86 -5.27 5.12
C GLY A 86 -3.25 -6.74 5.31
N ASN A 87 -2.58 -7.47 6.21
CA ASN A 87 -2.95 -8.86 6.53
C ASN A 87 -4.36 -9.02 7.14
N THR A 88 -4.91 -7.95 7.72
CA THR A 88 -6.31 -7.97 8.18
C THR A 88 -7.28 -7.98 6.99
N PHE A 89 -6.88 -7.47 5.82
CA PHE A 89 -7.69 -7.37 4.61
C PHE A 89 -7.29 -8.32 3.46
N GLU A 90 -6.04 -8.82 3.40
CA GLU A 90 -5.64 -9.82 2.39
C GLU A 90 -6.45 -11.13 2.50
N ASN A 91 -7.04 -11.40 3.66
CA ASN A 91 -7.97 -12.52 3.87
C ASN A 91 -9.46 -12.16 3.68
N GLN A 92 -9.75 -10.91 3.30
CA GLN A 92 -11.11 -10.43 3.07
C GLN A 92 -11.21 -10.08 1.59
N ILE A 93 -11.52 -11.08 0.77
CA ILE A 93 -12.10 -10.88 -0.56
C ILE A 93 -13.62 -10.95 -0.37
N PRO A 94 -14.43 -10.05 -0.99
CA PRO A 94 -15.87 -10.25 -0.96
C PRO A 94 -16.23 -11.58 -1.61
N ASN A 95 -17.42 -12.08 -1.33
CA ASN A 95 -17.88 -13.30 -2.00
C ASN A 95 -18.06 -13.00 -3.49
N LEU A 96 -17.07 -13.38 -4.31
CA LEU A 96 -17.08 -13.14 -5.76
C LEU A 96 -18.27 -13.84 -6.45
N SER A 97 -18.77 -14.93 -5.88
CA SER A 97 -19.98 -15.61 -6.40
C SER A 97 -21.23 -14.73 -6.30
N SER A 98 -21.24 -13.77 -5.37
CA SER A 98 -22.33 -12.80 -5.19
C SER A 98 -22.22 -11.61 -6.14
N LEU A 99 -21.13 -11.47 -6.90
CA LEU A 99 -20.87 -10.35 -7.81
C LEU A 99 -20.83 -10.81 -9.26
N ARG A 100 -21.69 -10.24 -10.12
CA ARG A 100 -21.66 -10.57 -11.56
C ARG A 100 -20.41 -9.97 -12.21
N LYS A 101 -19.67 -10.80 -12.94
CA LYS A 101 -18.50 -10.39 -13.73
C LYS A 101 -18.80 -9.23 -14.70
N ALA A 102 -20.02 -9.15 -15.22
CA ALA A 102 -20.46 -8.07 -16.11
C ALA A 102 -20.38 -6.66 -15.49
N LEU A 103 -20.38 -6.54 -14.15
CA LEU A 103 -20.16 -5.24 -13.49
C LEU A 103 -18.77 -4.70 -13.76
N PHE A 104 -17.79 -5.58 -13.89
CA PHE A 104 -16.37 -5.29 -14.10
C PHE A 104 -15.95 -5.70 -15.52
N TRP A 105 -16.73 -5.34 -16.53
CA TRP A 105 -16.47 -5.72 -17.93
C TRP A 105 -15.10 -5.24 -18.45
N ASP A 106 -14.54 -4.20 -17.84
CA ASP A 106 -13.25 -3.56 -18.15
C ASP A 106 -12.10 -4.03 -17.23
N THR A 107 -12.36 -4.88 -16.23
CA THR A 107 -11.35 -5.27 -15.22
C THR A 107 -11.57 -6.70 -14.76
N ASP A 108 -10.52 -7.51 -14.78
CA ASP A 108 -10.61 -8.86 -14.22
C ASP A 108 -10.87 -8.79 -12.70
N ILE A 109 -11.98 -9.37 -12.26
CA ILE A 109 -12.47 -9.30 -10.88
C ILE A 109 -11.48 -9.92 -9.87
N GLU A 110 -10.69 -10.89 -10.32
CA GLU A 110 -9.67 -11.58 -9.51
C GLU A 110 -8.45 -10.68 -9.25
N ASN A 111 -8.22 -9.67 -10.09
CA ASN A 111 -7.08 -8.75 -10.00
C ASN A 111 -7.45 -7.39 -9.40
N ILE A 112 -8.69 -7.24 -8.92
CA ILE A 112 -9.14 -6.01 -8.26
C ILE A 112 -8.46 -5.90 -6.90
N ASP A 113 -7.83 -4.75 -6.66
CA ASP A 113 -7.36 -4.38 -5.34
C ASP A 113 -8.54 -3.85 -4.53
N TRP A 114 -9.23 -4.76 -3.83
CA TRP A 114 -10.43 -4.46 -3.05
C TRP A 114 -10.17 -3.46 -1.92
N GLU A 115 -8.93 -3.23 -1.52
CA GLU A 115 -8.59 -2.23 -0.50
C GLU A 115 -8.41 -0.85 -1.12
N ASN A 116 -7.50 -0.72 -2.09
CA ASN A 116 -7.12 0.57 -2.64
C ASN A 116 -8.16 1.10 -3.64
N GLN A 117 -8.83 0.20 -4.36
CA GLN A 117 -9.83 0.54 -5.38
C GLN A 117 -11.26 0.57 -4.83
N TYR A 118 -11.44 0.50 -3.50
CA TYR A 118 -12.76 0.45 -2.85
C TYR A 118 -13.73 1.53 -3.34
N LYS A 119 -13.27 2.76 -3.57
CA LYS A 119 -14.13 3.85 -4.04
C LYS A 119 -14.74 3.55 -5.41
N ALA A 120 -13.95 3.00 -6.33
CA ALA A 120 -14.41 2.66 -7.67
C ALA A 120 -15.37 1.47 -7.65
N VAL A 121 -15.02 0.44 -6.87
CA VAL A 121 -15.86 -0.76 -6.65
C VAL A 121 -17.22 -0.37 -6.08
N ILE A 122 -17.25 0.38 -4.97
CA ILE A 122 -18.49 0.79 -4.30
C ILE A 122 -19.38 1.59 -5.27
N LYS A 123 -18.83 2.59 -5.96
CA LYS A 123 -19.59 3.37 -6.94
C LYS A 123 -20.20 2.49 -8.04
N ARG A 124 -19.38 1.63 -8.63
CA ARG A 124 -19.78 0.73 -9.72
C ARG A 124 -20.92 -0.19 -9.31
N VAL A 125 -20.82 -0.81 -8.12
CA VAL A 125 -21.85 -1.71 -7.59
C VAL A 125 -23.12 -0.96 -7.20
N PHE A 126 -23.01 0.23 -6.60
CA PHE A 126 -24.19 1.01 -6.22
C PHE A 126 -24.94 1.60 -7.43
N GLU A 127 -24.23 1.88 -8.53
CA GLU A 127 -24.80 2.37 -9.80
C GLU A 127 -25.46 1.27 -10.63
N ARG A 128 -24.76 0.16 -10.85
CA ARG A 128 -25.14 -0.86 -11.86
C ARG A 128 -25.52 -2.21 -11.25
N GLY A 129 -25.24 -2.41 -9.97
CA GLY A 129 -25.50 -3.65 -9.25
C GLY A 129 -26.94 -3.82 -8.80
N ASN A 130 -27.32 -5.08 -8.57
CA ASN A 130 -28.58 -5.48 -7.96
C ASN A 130 -28.50 -5.38 -6.42
N GLN A 131 -29.62 -5.65 -5.73
CA GLN A 131 -29.67 -5.53 -4.27
C GLN A 131 -28.71 -6.49 -3.56
N SER A 132 -28.63 -7.75 -4.00
CA SER A 132 -27.73 -8.76 -3.41
C SER A 132 -26.25 -8.36 -3.52
N GLU A 133 -25.86 -7.73 -4.64
CA GLU A 133 -24.50 -7.22 -4.87
C GLU A 133 -24.21 -6.04 -3.93
N LYS A 134 -25.18 -5.14 -3.74
CA LYS A 134 -25.05 -4.01 -2.80
C LYS A 134 -24.96 -4.49 -1.35
N ASP A 135 -25.73 -5.51 -0.98
CA ASP A 135 -25.71 -6.09 0.36
C ASP A 135 -24.37 -6.76 0.65
N GLU A 136 -23.81 -7.50 -0.31
CA GLU A 136 -22.48 -8.11 -0.21
C GLU A 136 -21.38 -7.05 -0.03
N ILE A 137 -21.38 -6.00 -0.87
CA ILE A 137 -20.41 -4.91 -0.77
C ILE A 137 -20.57 -4.10 0.53
N THR A 138 -21.80 -3.98 1.03
CA THR A 138 -22.09 -3.33 2.32
C THR A 138 -21.60 -4.18 3.49
N ARG A 139 -21.80 -5.50 3.44
CA ARG A 139 -21.24 -6.47 4.41
C ARG A 139 -19.71 -6.40 4.42
N PHE A 140 -19.11 -6.32 3.25
CA PHE A 140 -17.66 -6.34 3.06
C PHE A 140 -16.97 -5.05 3.53
N TYR A 141 -17.42 -3.88 3.07
CA TYR A 141 -16.79 -2.60 3.43
C TYR A 141 -17.34 -1.94 4.70
N GLY A 142 -18.51 -2.37 5.15
CA GLY A 142 -19.25 -1.76 6.25
C GLY A 142 -20.04 -0.51 5.84
N PRO A 143 -21.18 -0.24 6.49
CA PRO A 143 -22.11 0.82 6.09
C PRO A 143 -21.50 2.23 6.18
N GLU A 144 -20.61 2.47 7.14
CA GLU A 144 -19.97 3.77 7.32
C GLU A 144 -18.99 4.11 6.18
N LYS A 145 -18.25 3.13 5.66
CA LYS A 145 -17.35 3.32 4.52
C LYS A 145 -18.14 3.59 3.24
N ILE A 146 -19.25 2.87 3.04
CA ILE A 146 -20.18 3.09 1.92
C ILE A 146 -20.75 4.51 1.94
N LYS A 147 -21.35 4.93 3.07
CA LYS A 147 -21.95 6.27 3.21
C LYS A 147 -20.97 7.38 2.86
N ARG A 148 -19.72 7.30 3.33
CA ARG A 148 -18.67 8.30 3.01
C ARG A 148 -18.41 8.38 1.51
N VAL A 149 -18.24 7.23 0.85
CA VAL A 149 -17.96 7.19 -0.60
C VAL A 149 -19.12 7.72 -1.43
N LEU A 150 -20.36 7.41 -1.03
CA LEU A 150 -21.57 7.88 -1.71
C LEU A 150 -21.85 9.37 -1.45
N ALA A 151 -21.52 9.89 -0.27
CA ALA A 151 -21.67 11.31 0.05
C ALA A 151 -20.73 12.20 -0.79
N ASP A 152 -19.50 11.74 -1.03
CA ASP A 152 -18.54 12.38 -1.94
C ASP A 152 -18.99 12.31 -3.41
N TYR A 153 -19.94 11.43 -3.72
CA TYR A 153 -20.41 11.18 -5.07
C TYR A 153 -21.70 11.96 -5.38
N LYS A 154 -21.57 13.29 -5.49
CA LYS A 154 -22.60 14.12 -6.11
C LYS A 154 -22.47 14.02 -7.63
N ILE A 155 -23.40 13.31 -8.26
CA ILE A 155 -23.54 13.38 -9.72
C ILE A 155 -24.25 14.70 -10.04
N GLU A 156 -23.54 15.64 -10.64
CA GLU A 156 -24.21 16.78 -11.26
C GLU A 156 -24.99 16.25 -12.47
N PRO A 157 -26.31 16.50 -12.55
CA PRO A 157 -27.09 16.07 -13.69
C PRO A 157 -26.52 16.70 -14.97
N MET A 158 -26.41 15.90 -16.02
CA MET A 158 -25.94 16.38 -17.32
C MET A 158 -26.86 17.50 -17.81
N ILE A 159 -26.34 18.73 -17.89
CA ILE A 159 -27.10 19.89 -18.37
C ILE A 159 -27.23 19.76 -19.89
N LEU A 160 -28.42 19.37 -20.36
CA LEU A 160 -28.74 19.37 -21.79
C LEU A 160 -28.85 20.83 -22.26
N HIS A 161 -27.82 21.33 -22.94
CA HIS A 161 -27.91 22.60 -23.64
C HIS A 161 -28.97 22.48 -24.75
N LYS A 162 -30.10 23.18 -24.59
CA LYS A 162 -31.10 23.30 -25.65
C LYS A 162 -30.44 23.98 -26.84
N ARG A 163 -30.33 23.28 -27.97
CA ARG A 163 -29.99 23.91 -29.25
C ARG A 163 -31.07 24.95 -29.55
N LEU A 164 -30.68 26.21 -29.62
CA LEU A 164 -31.53 27.28 -30.14
C LEU A 164 -31.90 26.90 -31.59
N LYS A 165 -33.20 26.85 -31.86
CA LYS A 165 -33.75 26.66 -33.21
C LYS A 165 -33.67 27.97 -33.98
#